data_AF-A0A7W1D7Y3-F1
#
_entry.id   AF-A0A7W1D7Y3-F1
#
_cell.length_a   1.000
_cell.length_b   1.000
_cell.length_c   1.000
_cell.angle_alpha   90.00
_cell.angle_beta   90.00
_cell.angle_gamma   90.00
#
_symmetry.space_group_name_H-M   'P 1'
#
loop_
_entity.id
_entity.type
_entity.pdbx_description
1 polymer ?
#
loop_
_entity_poly.entity_id
_entity_poly.type
_entity_poly.pdbx_seq_one_letter_code
_entity_poly.pdbx_strand_id
1 'polypeptide(L)' 'MRIDCTECAMYQSEHCDDCLVTALLHPPHGAVEIDDAMEPPLVALSGVGLLPVLKFRSRPPEGAGAPASGPGGIVDERYA' A
#
# COMPACT_ATOMS: atom_id res chain seq x y z
N MET A 1 21.74 -3.33 -2.33
CA MET A 1 21.34 -4.63 -2.92
C MET A 1 20.66 -4.33 -4.24
N ARG A 2 21.10 -4.94 -5.35
CA ARG A 2 20.51 -4.77 -6.69
C ARG A 2 19.95 -6.12 -7.12
N ILE A 3 18.67 -6.14 -7.50
CA ILE A 3 18.03 -7.31 -8.10
C ILE A 3 18.02 -7.07 -9.61
N ASP A 4 18.57 -8.01 -10.37
CA ASP A 4 18.57 -7.98 -11.83
C ASP A 4 17.75 -9.17 -12.36
N CYS A 5 16.55 -8.90 -12.86
CA CYS A 5 15.67 -9.95 -13.36
C CYS A 5 16.25 -10.69 -14.56
N THR A 6 17.20 -10.09 -15.30
CA THR A 6 17.81 -10.73 -16.48
C THR A 6 18.80 -11.83 -16.10
N GLU A 7 19.27 -11.86 -14.85
CA GLU A 7 20.12 -12.92 -14.29
C GLU A 7 19.31 -13.98 -13.51
N CYS A 8 17.99 -13.84 -13.43
CA CYS A 8 17.12 -14.78 -12.74
C CYS A 8 16.93 -16.07 -13.54
N ALA A 9 17.08 -17.23 -12.91
CA ALA A 9 16.85 -18.53 -13.55
C ALA A 9 15.41 -18.71 -14.07
N MET A 10 14.45 -17.96 -13.53
CA MET A 10 13.04 -17.99 -13.90
C MET A 10 12.64 -16.88 -14.88
N TYR A 11 13.60 -16.11 -15.40
CA TYR A 11 13.34 -14.98 -16.28
C TYR A 11 12.52 -15.40 -17.51
N GLN A 12 11.43 -14.66 -17.77
CA GLN A 12 10.47 -14.93 -18.86
C GLN A 12 9.78 -16.31 -18.78
N SER A 13 9.55 -16.83 -17.57
CA SER A 13 8.69 -17.99 -17.34
C SER A 13 7.37 -17.60 -16.67
N GLU A 14 6.43 -18.54 -16.57
CA GLU A 14 5.16 -18.35 -15.84
C GLU A 14 5.35 -17.94 -14.36
N HIS A 15 6.51 -18.27 -13.77
CA HIS A 15 6.83 -17.85 -12.41
C HIS A 15 7.04 -16.34 -12.27
N CYS A 16 7.22 -15.60 -13.37
CA CYS A 16 7.28 -14.14 -13.34
C CYS A 16 5.94 -13.50 -13.00
N ASP A 17 4.82 -14.18 -13.27
CA ASP A 17 3.47 -13.63 -13.08
C ASP A 17 3.08 -13.53 -11.60
N ASP A 18 3.68 -14.38 -10.75
CA ASP A 18 3.52 -14.37 -9.28
C ASP A 18 4.84 -14.04 -8.56
N CYS A 19 5.79 -13.41 -9.27
CA CYS A 19 7.05 -12.99 -8.67
C CYS A 19 6.88 -11.70 -7.86
N LEU A 20 7.43 -11.66 -6.65
CA LEU A 20 7.48 -10.46 -5.79
C LEU A 20 8.02 -9.23 -6.53
N VAL A 21 9.03 -9.39 -7.39
CA VAL A 21 9.64 -8.27 -8.11
C VAL A 21 8.67 -7.67 -9.14
N THR A 22 7.92 -8.52 -9.85
CA THR A 22 6.87 -8.09 -10.77
C THR A 22 5.78 -7.32 -10.03
N ALA A 23 5.29 -7.87 -8.91
CA ALA A 23 4.25 -7.22 -8.10
C ALA A 23 4.68 -5.83 -7.57
N LEU A 24 5.96 -5.64 -7.25
CA LEU A 24 6.49 -4.37 -6.77
C LEU A 24 6.72 -3.34 -7.89
N LEU A 25 7.16 -3.79 -9.08
CA LEU A 25 7.53 -2.90 -10.19
C LEU A 25 6.38 -2.62 -11.16
N HIS A 26 5.42 -3.54 -11.26
CA HIS A 26 4.21 -3.40 -12.05
C HIS A 26 2.99 -3.51 -11.12
N PRO A 27 2.82 -2.57 -10.16
CA PRO A 27 1.59 -2.51 -9.40
C PRO A 27 0.41 -2.38 -10.39
N PRO A 28 -0.75 -2.98 -10.08
CA PRO A 28 -1.89 -2.97 -10.98
C PRO A 28 -2.18 -1.54 -11.46
N HIS A 29 -2.38 -1.39 -12.77
CA HIS A 29 -2.54 -0.08 -13.42
C HIS A 29 -3.82 0.67 -12.99
N GLY A 30 -4.69 0.04 -12.21
CA GLY A 30 -5.99 0.57 -11.77
C GLY A 30 -6.08 0.80 -10.28
N ALA A 31 -7.12 1.53 -9.87
CA ALA A 31 -7.49 1.61 -8.48
C ALA A 31 -7.84 0.21 -7.95
N VAL A 32 -7.32 -0.10 -6.76
CA VAL A 32 -7.80 -1.24 -5.99
C VAL A 32 -9.00 -0.75 -5.21
N GLU A 33 -10.18 -1.15 -5.66
CA GLU A 33 -11.43 -0.87 -4.95
C GLU A 33 -11.54 -1.84 -3.76
N ILE A 34 -11.68 -1.27 -2.56
CA ILE A 34 -11.96 -2.03 -1.34
C ILE A 34 -13.43 -1.80 -1.03
N ASP A 35 -14.25 -2.83 -1.18
CA ASP A 35 -15.67 -2.79 -0.86
C ASP A 35 -15.95 -3.11 0.62
N ASP A 36 -17.18 -2.84 1.05
CA ASP A 36 -17.63 -3.06 2.44
C ASP A 36 -17.55 -4.54 2.86
N ALA A 37 -17.63 -5.49 1.93
CA ALA A 37 -17.53 -6.92 2.22
C ALA A 37 -16.08 -7.35 2.51
N MET A 38 -15.11 -6.59 1.98
CA MET A 38 -13.69 -6.83 2.16
C MET A 38 -13.14 -6.27 3.48
N GLU A 39 -13.89 -5.37 4.14
CA GLU A 39 -13.46 -4.73 5.38
C GLU A 39 -13.31 -5.70 6.57
N PRO A 40 -14.26 -6.61 6.89
CA PRO A 40 -14.10 -7.53 8.02
C PRO A 40 -12.87 -8.46 7.91
N PRO A 41 -12.56 -9.07 6.74
CA PRO A 41 -11.32 -9.82 6.54
C PRO A 41 -10.05 -8.97 6.75
N LEU A 42 -10.01 -7.74 6.24
CA LEU A 42 -8.85 -6.85 6.38
C LEU A 42 -8.60 -6.48 7.85
N VAL A 43 -9.68 -6.21 8.61
CA VAL A 43 -9.60 -5.99 10.05
C VAL A 43 -9.05 -7.23 10.76
N ALA A 44 -9.57 -8.43 10.45
CA ALA A 44 -9.11 -9.67 11.07
C ALA A 44 -7.61 -9.92 10.82
N LEU A 45 -7.13 -9.72 9.59
CA LEU A 45 -5.72 -9.87 9.22
C LEU A 45 -4.83 -8.83 9.91
N SER A 46 -5.28 -7.58 10.03
CA SER A 46 -4.55 -6.54 10.75
C SER A 46 -4.47 -6.81 12.25
N GLY A 47 -5.54 -7.35 12.85
CA GLY A 47 -5.61 -7.68 14.27
C GLY A 47 -4.63 -8.77 14.70
N VAL A 48 -4.18 -9.62 13.75
CA VAL A 48 -3.14 -10.63 13.96
C VAL A 48 -1.76 -10.22 13.43
N GLY A 49 -1.61 -8.98 12.94
CA GLY A 49 -0.35 -8.44 12.44
C GLY A 49 0.09 -8.97 11.08
N LEU A 50 -0.81 -9.61 10.32
CA LEU A 50 -0.51 -10.07 8.95
C LEU A 50 -0.55 -8.92 7.94
N LEU A 51 -1.24 -7.83 8.27
CA LEU A 51 -1.27 -6.59 7.50
C LEU A 51 -1.05 -5.38 8.41
N PRO A 52 -0.38 -4.32 7.92
CA PRO A 52 -0.40 -3.04 8.61
C PRO A 52 -1.84 -2.50 8.64
N VAL A 53 -2.19 -1.78 9.71
CA VAL A 53 -3.50 -1.11 9.81
C VAL A 53 -3.67 -0.17 8.61
N LEU A 54 -4.65 -0.46 7.77
CA LEU A 54 -4.95 0.34 6.60
C LEU A 54 -5.51 1.69 7.05
N LYS A 55 -4.65 2.70 7.12
CA LYS A 55 -5.06 4.09 7.33
C LYS A 55 -5.26 4.71 5.96
N PHE A 56 -6.48 4.69 5.44
CA PHE A 56 -6.79 5.42 4.22
C PHE A 56 -6.61 6.92 4.51
N ARG A 57 -5.51 7.48 4.00
CA ARG A 57 -5.29 8.93 3.98
C ARG A 57 -5.64 9.37 2.58
N SER A 58 -6.79 10.02 2.41
CA SER A 58 -7.15 10.63 1.14
C SER A 58 -6.01 11.50 0.66
N ARG A 59 -5.53 11.28 -0.58
CA ARG A 59 -4.54 12.15 -1.20
C ARG A 59 -5.15 13.57 -1.23
N PRO A 60 -4.44 14.61 -0.76
CA PRO A 60 -4.94 15.98 -0.89
C PRO A 60 -5.26 16.26 -2.36
N PRO A 61 -6.34 17.01 -2.66
CA PRO A 61 -6.64 17.38 -4.03
C PRO A 61 -5.44 18.07 -4.65
N GLU A 62 -5.13 17.73 -5.90
CA GLU A 62 -3.98 18.26 -6.62
C GLU A 62 -4.12 19.80 -6.71
N GLY A 63 -3.25 20.53 -6.01
CA GLY A 63 -3.34 21.99 -5.85
C GLY A 63 -3.58 22.48 -4.42
N ALA A 64 -3.84 21.60 -3.45
CA ALA A 64 -3.75 21.95 -2.03
C ALA A 64 -2.26 22.11 -1.67
N GLY A 65 -1.77 23.34 -1.76
CA GLY A 65 -0.41 23.71 -1.36
C GLY A 65 -0.03 23.09 -0.02
N ALA A 66 1.21 22.60 0.08
CA ALA A 66 1.73 21.91 1.26
C ALA A 66 1.34 22.65 2.55
N PRO A 67 0.79 21.97 3.58
CA PRO A 67 0.62 22.59 4.87
C PRO A 67 2.01 23.03 5.34
N ALA A 68 2.15 24.32 5.63
CA ALA A 68 3.40 24.90 6.09
C ALA A 68 3.94 24.07 7.26
N SER A 69 5.16 23.57 7.10
CA SER A 69 5.91 22.88 8.15
C SER A 69 6.16 23.84 9.32
N GLY A 70 5.18 23.96 10.22
CA GLY A 70 5.30 24.60 11.52
C GLY A 70 5.36 23.53 12.62
N PRO A 71 6.14 23.74 13.69
CA PRO A 71 6.22 22.77 14.77
C PRO A 71 4.99 22.89 15.69
N GLY A 72 4.15 21.86 15.70
CA GLY A 72 3.23 21.56 16.81
C GLY A 72 1.74 21.78 16.55
N GLY A 73 0.93 20.81 16.97
CA GLY A 73 -0.50 21.01 17.24
C GLY A 73 -1.39 19.77 17.16
N ILE A 74 -1.57 19.10 18.31
CA ILE A 74 -2.76 18.34 18.79
C ILE A 74 -3.39 17.23 17.91
N VAL A 75 -3.24 15.98 18.34
CA VAL A 75 -4.17 14.89 18.00
C VAL A 75 -5.35 14.92 19.00
N ASP A 76 -6.58 14.94 18.47
CA ASP A 76 -7.82 14.96 19.24
C ASP A 76 -8.16 13.55 19.78
N GLU A 77 -8.46 13.46 21.08
CA GLU A 77 -8.73 12.23 21.85
C GLU A 77 -10.07 11.54 21.54
N ARG A 78 -10.87 12.00 20.58
CA ARG A 78 -12.22 11.46 20.33
C ARG A 78 -12.32 10.35 19.27
N TYR A 79 -11.21 9.78 18.84
CA TYR A 79 -11.22 8.63 17.92
C TYR A 79 -10.25 7.54 18.38
N ALA A 80 -10.56 6.95 19.53
CA ALA A 80 -10.01 5.70 20.03
C ALA A 80 -11.11 4.63 20.02
#